data_AF-A0A812ZBF9-F1
#
_entry.id   AF-A0A812ZBF9-F1
#
_cell.length_a   1.000
_cell.length_b   1.000
_cell.length_c   1.000
_cell.angle_alpha   90.00
_cell.angle_beta   90.00
_cell.angle_gamma   90.00
#
_symmetry.space_group_name_H-M   'P 1'
#
loop_
_entity.id
_entity.type
_entity.pdbx_description
1 polymer ?
#
loop_
_entity_poly.entity_id
_entity_poly.type
_entity_poly.pdbx_seq_one_letter_code
_entity_poly.pdbx_strand_id
1 'polypeptide(L)'
;MDCRASLQHERTELDKEAASQIAKSYVKNLTALHDNVSVKSSIQAEGETAAVHEEAKEYSLTDPKHLQNFLVDANIRLVRLEYLFKLADAGRVWPRRQEAESEVFEAADGTMRTALVTMEELQRPGLILQAKDGKTCDATIFSVSHTRESQQHPDPWRWQLQSLLQHCEPKRLAAELIGFQIWVFIDFMCLYQYKRSEEEQHVFQKAMRSMHLLYSHRYIRHVIRLEELTPESEKSLEGSIDMYCEATGKFEARPLSELVLNSTPYSQRGWCVAEVQWMSTKDNLHGCSPMSPAVFQERVARGEQGLADGLRLKFTHRSDAKLVSQLQEEVFLQHARQRKVLIAHSLPQHEVSMLATALPHFVNLEQLTIFSPAEDFNFGNSILELARGLDRLRPEKLACLEVGGDGIGDSGAAALAAAVAKCKELSWLYIASDDIGDAGAASLAAAVLECKKLTRFELRECHMIGDVGVAALAAASLAAPWVEFAMGQHVSQLAHRLNHKWGNRTQGFIIDFE
;
A
#
# COMPACT_ATOMS: atom_id res chain seq x y z
N MET A 1 14.73 -45.88 -17.51
CA MET A 1 13.62 -45.18 -16.81
C MET A 1 14.09 -43.84 -16.23
N ASP A 2 15.36 -43.45 -16.40
CA ASP A 2 15.98 -42.37 -15.64
C ASP A 2 15.69 -40.93 -16.10
N CYS A 3 15.37 -40.69 -17.38
CA CYS A 3 15.22 -39.29 -17.84
C CYS A 3 14.05 -38.54 -17.18
N ARG A 4 13.00 -39.22 -16.72
CA ARG A 4 11.92 -38.56 -15.95
C ARG A 4 12.34 -38.23 -14.53
N ALA A 5 13.19 -39.05 -13.90
CA ALA A 5 13.68 -38.78 -12.55
C ALA A 5 14.64 -37.59 -12.54
N SER A 6 15.60 -37.53 -13.48
CA SER A 6 16.51 -36.38 -13.60
C SER A 6 15.78 -35.08 -13.88
N LEU A 7 14.86 -35.03 -14.85
CA LEU A 7 14.10 -33.81 -15.17
C LEU A 7 13.22 -33.34 -14.01
N GLN A 8 12.71 -34.25 -13.19
CA GLN A 8 11.90 -33.90 -12.02
C GLN A 8 12.78 -33.45 -10.85
N HIS A 9 14.00 -33.99 -10.73
CA HIS A 9 14.99 -33.57 -9.74
C HIS A 9 15.61 -32.19 -10.07
N GLU A 10 16.03 -31.97 -11.32
CA GLU A 10 16.51 -30.66 -11.81
C GLU A 10 15.45 -29.57 -11.63
N ARG A 11 14.17 -29.88 -11.89
CA ARG A 11 13.07 -28.94 -11.66
C ARG A 11 12.92 -28.59 -10.18
N THR A 12 12.99 -29.58 -9.28
CA THR A 12 12.98 -29.31 -7.83
C THR A 12 14.20 -28.56 -7.30
N GLU A 13 15.39 -28.72 -7.91
CA GLU A 13 16.57 -27.94 -7.53
C GLU A 13 16.51 -26.50 -8.08
N LEU A 14 16.00 -26.30 -9.31
CA LEU A 14 15.73 -24.97 -9.86
C LEU A 14 14.69 -24.21 -9.02
N ASP A 15 13.62 -24.87 -8.58
CA ASP A 15 12.60 -24.26 -7.70
C ASP A 15 13.19 -23.91 -6.32
N LYS A 16 14.11 -24.73 -5.77
CA LYS A 16 14.85 -24.41 -4.53
C LYS A 16 15.83 -23.27 -4.69
N GLU A 17 16.57 -23.20 -5.80
CA GLU A 17 17.51 -22.11 -6.09
C GLU A 17 16.75 -20.79 -6.27
N ALA A 18 15.61 -20.81 -6.99
CA ALA A 18 14.71 -19.67 -7.11
C ALA A 18 14.15 -19.24 -5.75
N ALA A 19 13.65 -20.17 -4.93
CA ALA A 19 13.19 -19.90 -3.57
C ALA A 19 14.32 -19.34 -2.68
N SER A 20 15.55 -19.83 -2.83
CA SER A 20 16.74 -19.32 -2.14
C SER A 20 17.06 -17.88 -2.54
N GLN A 21 16.97 -17.53 -3.82
CA GLN A 21 17.17 -16.16 -4.31
C GLN A 21 16.04 -15.23 -3.87
N ILE A 22 14.79 -15.69 -3.87
CA ILE A 22 13.64 -14.95 -3.33
C ILE A 22 13.81 -14.69 -1.83
N ALA A 23 14.24 -15.71 -1.05
CA ALA A 23 14.52 -15.55 0.37
C ALA A 23 15.71 -14.60 0.64
N LYS A 24 16.79 -14.65 -0.16
CA LYS A 24 17.91 -13.71 -0.08
C LYS A 24 17.48 -12.27 -0.42
N SER A 25 16.67 -12.09 -1.46
CA SER A 25 16.07 -10.80 -1.83
C SER A 25 15.17 -10.26 -0.71
N TYR A 26 14.34 -11.11 -0.11
CA TYR A 26 13.49 -10.78 1.03
C TYR A 26 14.31 -10.30 2.24
N VAL A 27 15.36 -11.04 2.63
CA VAL A 27 16.28 -10.65 3.72
C VAL A 27 16.98 -9.31 3.41
N LYS A 28 17.38 -9.07 2.16
CA LYS A 28 18.01 -7.80 1.74
C LYS A 28 17.03 -6.62 1.85
N ASN A 29 15.78 -6.81 1.42
CA ASN A 29 14.72 -5.79 1.49
C ASN A 29 14.26 -5.50 2.93
N LEU A 30 14.39 -6.47 3.84
CA LEU A 30 14.10 -6.29 5.27
C LEU A 30 15.10 -5.38 5.98
N THR A 31 16.37 -5.34 5.54
CA THR A 31 17.43 -4.53 6.16
C THR A 31 17.46 -3.05 5.76
N ALA A 32 16.67 -2.61 4.79
CA ALA A 32 16.77 -1.27 4.20
C ALA A 32 15.78 -0.23 4.78
N LEU A 33 15.52 -0.20 6.11
CA LEU A 33 14.62 0.80 6.70
C LEU A 33 14.83 1.06 8.22
N HIS A 34 15.56 2.14 8.53
CA HIS A 34 15.25 3.21 9.52
C HIS A 34 16.40 3.65 10.45
N ASP A 35 16.56 4.98 10.50
CA ASP A 35 16.59 5.82 11.71
C ASP A 35 15.78 7.09 11.37
N ASN A 36 15.13 7.87 12.26
CA ASN A 36 15.08 7.88 13.72
C ASN A 36 13.75 8.57 14.21
N VAL A 37 13.70 8.94 15.50
CA VAL A 37 12.71 9.81 16.18
C VAL A 37 11.44 9.15 16.71
N SER A 38 11.30 9.24 18.03
CA SER A 38 10.09 8.94 18.81
C SER A 38 9.70 10.19 19.60
N VAL A 39 8.43 10.59 19.57
CA VAL A 39 7.89 11.70 20.36
C VAL A 39 6.54 11.29 20.94
N LYS A 40 6.38 11.43 22.26
CA LYS A 40 5.09 11.26 22.95
C LYS A 40 4.31 12.56 22.89
N SER A 41 3.01 12.50 22.56
CA SER A 41 2.07 13.60 22.75
C SER A 41 0.96 13.17 23.70
N SER A 42 0.74 13.94 24.77
CA SER A 42 -0.39 13.81 25.69
C SER A 42 -1.23 15.07 25.61
N ILE A 43 -2.54 14.94 25.35
CA ILE A 43 -3.50 16.04 25.36
C ILE A 43 -4.70 15.60 26.21
N GLN A 44 -5.05 16.40 27.21
CA GLN A 44 -6.28 16.25 27.99
C GLN A 44 -7.39 17.10 27.37
N ALA A 45 -8.64 16.64 27.46
CA ALA A 45 -9.84 17.44 27.25
C ALA A 45 -10.86 17.09 28.35
N GLU A 46 -11.50 18.09 28.96
CA GLU A 46 -12.44 17.94 30.08
C GLU A 46 -13.89 18.25 29.66
N GLY A 47 -14.85 17.40 30.10
CA GLY A 47 -16.31 17.67 30.18
C GLY A 47 -17.10 17.86 28.86
N GLU A 48 -18.38 17.53 28.70
CA GLU A 48 -19.45 16.90 29.52
C GLU A 48 -20.65 16.57 28.56
N THR A 49 -21.65 15.69 28.79
CA THR A 49 -22.02 14.76 29.89
C THR A 49 -22.56 13.42 29.35
N ALA A 50 -22.28 12.32 30.07
CA ALA A 50 -23.18 11.18 30.34
C ALA A 50 -24.10 10.60 29.23
N ALA A 51 -23.51 9.75 28.38
CA ALA A 51 -24.05 8.42 28.10
C ALA A 51 -22.94 7.40 28.34
N VAL A 52 -23.25 6.15 28.73
CA VAL A 52 -22.22 5.12 29.00
C VAL A 52 -21.64 4.60 27.68
N HIS A 53 -20.74 5.41 27.11
CA HIS A 53 -19.83 4.97 26.08
C HIS A 53 -18.61 4.33 26.76
N GLU A 54 -18.32 3.06 26.46
CA GLU A 54 -16.94 2.57 26.61
C GLU A 54 -16.04 3.53 25.82
N GLU A 55 -15.09 4.19 26.49
CA GLU A 55 -14.09 5.03 25.82
C GLU A 55 -13.42 4.20 24.72
N ALA A 56 -13.31 4.77 23.51
CA ALA A 56 -12.69 4.09 22.40
C ALA A 56 -11.21 3.86 22.72
N LYS A 57 -10.84 2.61 23.01
CA LYS A 57 -9.47 2.22 23.32
C LYS A 57 -8.55 2.57 22.15
N GLU A 58 -7.69 3.56 22.33
CA GLU A 58 -6.79 4.04 21.28
C GLU A 58 -5.63 3.04 21.08
N TYR A 59 -5.44 2.59 19.85
CA TYR A 59 -4.38 1.66 19.48
C TYR A 59 -3.31 2.38 18.66
N SER A 60 -2.06 2.32 19.12
CA SER A 60 -0.93 2.82 18.34
C SER A 60 -0.77 2.03 17.04
N LEU A 61 -0.50 2.74 15.96
CA LEU A 61 -0.23 2.15 14.63
C LEU A 61 1.24 1.72 14.44
N THR A 62 2.07 1.92 15.47
CA THR A 62 3.51 1.61 15.46
C THR A 62 3.98 0.68 16.58
N ASP A 63 3.16 0.45 17.62
CA ASP A 63 3.50 -0.45 18.73
C ASP A 63 2.92 -1.84 18.49
N PRO A 64 3.76 -2.89 18.29
CA PRO A 64 3.28 -4.25 18.05
C PRO A 64 2.42 -4.79 19.21
N LYS A 65 2.59 -4.27 20.44
CA LYS A 65 1.73 -4.65 21.57
C LYS A 65 0.32 -4.09 21.43
N HIS A 66 0.13 -2.92 20.81
CA HIS A 66 -1.22 -2.39 20.54
C HIS A 66 -1.94 -3.20 19.45
N LEU A 67 -1.23 -3.66 18.40
CA LEU A 67 -1.81 -4.62 17.43
C LEU A 67 -2.19 -5.94 18.10
N GLN A 68 -1.29 -6.52 18.91
CA GLN A 68 -1.58 -7.77 19.65
C GLN A 68 -2.77 -7.60 20.62
N ASN A 69 -2.83 -6.47 21.34
CA ASN A 69 -3.96 -6.15 22.21
C ASN A 69 -5.26 -6.05 21.40
N PHE A 70 -5.28 -5.33 20.26
CA PHE A 70 -6.48 -5.24 19.41
C PHE A 70 -6.97 -6.62 18.94
N LEU A 71 -6.05 -7.49 18.47
CA LEU A 71 -6.41 -8.85 18.07
C LEU A 71 -7.10 -9.62 19.21
N VAL A 72 -6.62 -9.45 20.44
CA VAL A 72 -7.21 -10.07 21.65
C VAL A 72 -8.53 -9.41 22.05
N ASP A 73 -8.56 -8.09 22.20
CA ASP A 73 -9.70 -7.29 22.66
C ASP A 73 -10.93 -7.44 21.74
N ALA A 74 -10.69 -7.63 20.44
CA ALA A 74 -11.71 -7.86 19.41
C ALA A 74 -11.86 -9.34 19.02
N ASN A 75 -11.21 -10.27 19.75
CA ASN A 75 -11.20 -11.72 19.49
C ASN A 75 -11.02 -12.07 17.99
N ILE A 76 -10.08 -11.38 17.33
CA ILE A 76 -9.72 -11.62 15.94
C ILE A 76 -8.80 -12.83 15.91
N ARG A 77 -9.24 -13.86 15.21
CA ARG A 77 -8.62 -15.18 15.23
C ARG A 77 -8.12 -15.52 13.82
N LEU A 78 -6.82 -15.30 13.62
CA LEU A 78 -6.15 -15.39 12.32
C LEU A 78 -6.13 -16.83 11.80
N VAL A 79 -6.18 -17.00 10.48
CA VAL A 79 -6.08 -18.29 9.80
C VAL A 79 -4.61 -18.68 9.63
N ARG A 80 -4.24 -19.95 9.82
CA ARG A 80 -2.90 -20.41 9.43
C ARG A 80 -2.82 -20.58 7.92
N LEU A 81 -1.75 -20.09 7.28
CA LEU A 81 -1.58 -20.26 5.84
C LEU A 81 -1.60 -21.74 5.42
N GLU A 82 -0.94 -22.63 6.18
CA GLU A 82 -0.94 -24.08 5.96
C GLU A 82 -2.36 -24.68 5.85
N TYR A 83 -3.30 -24.19 6.65
CA TYR A 83 -4.68 -24.66 6.63
C TYR A 83 -5.41 -24.25 5.34
N LEU A 84 -5.10 -23.09 4.76
CA LEU A 84 -5.66 -22.67 3.47
C LEU A 84 -5.20 -23.60 2.34
N PHE A 85 -3.94 -24.08 2.38
CA PHE A 85 -3.48 -25.12 1.46
C PHE A 85 -4.26 -26.43 1.66
N LYS A 86 -4.49 -26.87 2.90
CA LYS A 86 -5.31 -28.07 3.17
C LYS A 86 -6.76 -27.93 2.68
N LEU A 87 -7.36 -26.74 2.75
CA LEU A 87 -8.67 -26.48 2.15
C LEU A 87 -8.64 -26.62 0.61
N ALA A 88 -7.60 -26.08 -0.04
CA ALA A 88 -7.44 -26.17 -1.49
C ALA A 88 -7.22 -27.62 -1.95
N ASP A 89 -6.33 -28.37 -1.29
CA ASP A 89 -6.07 -29.79 -1.53
C ASP A 89 -7.35 -30.64 -1.39
N ALA A 90 -8.15 -30.35 -0.36
CA ALA A 90 -9.43 -31.01 -0.12
C ALA A 90 -10.58 -30.50 -1.01
N GLY A 91 -10.34 -29.51 -1.87
CA GLY A 91 -11.34 -28.89 -2.72
C GLY A 91 -12.47 -28.18 -1.95
N ARG A 92 -12.22 -27.72 -0.72
CA ARG A 92 -13.21 -27.07 0.16
C ARG A 92 -13.24 -25.56 -0.03
N VAL A 93 -14.41 -24.95 0.17
CA VAL A 93 -14.57 -23.50 0.32
C VAL A 93 -14.07 -23.02 1.69
N TRP A 94 -13.82 -21.71 1.84
CA TRP A 94 -13.47 -21.10 3.12
C TRP A 94 -14.61 -21.23 4.15
N PRO A 95 -14.47 -21.97 5.26
CA PRO A 95 -15.48 -21.99 6.30
C PRO A 95 -15.62 -20.63 6.99
N ARG A 96 -16.81 -20.34 7.51
CA ARG A 96 -17.07 -19.18 8.38
C ARG A 96 -16.22 -19.30 9.66
N ARG A 97 -15.91 -18.15 10.28
CA ARG A 97 -15.32 -18.05 11.63
C ARG A 97 -15.79 -19.15 12.61
N GLN A 98 -17.10 -19.30 12.77
CA GLN A 98 -17.71 -20.24 13.73
C GLN A 98 -17.59 -21.72 13.33
N GLU A 99 -17.45 -22.03 12.04
CA GLU A 99 -17.27 -23.40 11.54
C GLU A 99 -15.80 -23.83 11.68
N ALA A 100 -14.90 -22.93 11.30
CA ALA A 100 -13.46 -23.15 11.36
C ALA A 100 -12.93 -23.31 12.80
N GLU A 101 -13.62 -22.76 13.80
CA GLU A 101 -13.14 -22.65 15.19
C GLU A 101 -12.86 -24.00 15.88
N SER A 102 -13.57 -25.06 15.47
CA SER A 102 -13.34 -26.44 15.92
C SER A 102 -12.45 -27.26 14.97
N GLU A 103 -12.01 -26.70 13.84
CA GLU A 103 -11.22 -27.44 12.86
C GLU A 103 -9.75 -27.59 13.27
N VAL A 104 -9.25 -28.81 13.07
CA VAL A 104 -7.85 -29.20 13.23
C VAL A 104 -7.35 -29.88 11.96
N PHE A 105 -6.06 -29.70 11.66
CA PHE A 105 -5.41 -30.31 10.50
C PHE A 105 -4.03 -30.86 10.88
N GLU A 106 -3.56 -31.84 10.12
CA GLU A 106 -2.19 -32.35 10.22
C GLU A 106 -1.24 -31.44 9.42
N ALA A 107 -0.32 -30.78 10.12
CA ALA A 107 0.71 -29.92 9.55
C ALA A 107 1.81 -30.73 8.87
N ALA A 108 2.71 -30.05 8.13
CA ALA A 108 3.77 -30.72 7.37
C ALA A 108 4.80 -31.48 8.24
N ASP A 109 4.85 -31.17 9.54
CA ASP A 109 5.68 -31.85 10.55
C ASP A 109 4.95 -33.02 11.26
N GLY A 110 3.73 -33.37 10.83
CA GLY A 110 2.88 -34.39 11.44
C GLY A 110 2.19 -33.93 12.74
N THR A 111 2.32 -32.66 13.14
CA THR A 111 1.61 -32.14 14.32
C THR A 111 0.16 -31.79 13.98
N MET A 112 -0.77 -32.14 14.89
CA MET A 112 -2.14 -31.66 14.80
C MET A 112 -2.21 -30.20 15.27
N ARG A 113 -2.67 -29.30 14.41
CA ARG A 113 -2.80 -27.86 14.68
C ARG A 113 -4.23 -27.39 14.46
N THR A 114 -4.66 -26.38 15.20
CA THR A 114 -5.92 -25.68 14.93
C THR A 114 -5.85 -24.92 13.61
N ALA A 115 -6.93 -24.90 12.85
CA ALA A 115 -7.07 -24.09 11.62
C ALA A 115 -6.78 -22.60 11.87
N LEU A 116 -7.16 -22.14 13.07
CA LEU A 116 -7.11 -20.75 13.50
C LEU A 116 -6.19 -20.61 14.71
N VAL A 117 -5.34 -19.59 14.68
CA VAL A 117 -4.43 -19.22 15.77
C VAL A 117 -5.24 -18.98 17.05
N THR A 118 -4.82 -19.53 18.18
CA THR A 118 -5.56 -19.42 19.45
C THR A 118 -5.23 -18.11 20.19
N MET A 119 -6.05 -17.77 21.20
CA MET A 119 -5.77 -16.60 22.03
C MET A 119 -4.54 -16.79 22.91
N GLU A 120 -4.27 -18.02 23.35
CA GLU A 120 -3.07 -18.39 24.11
C GLU A 120 -1.80 -18.21 23.27
N GLU A 121 -1.84 -18.56 21.98
CA GLU A 121 -0.74 -18.28 21.05
C GLU A 121 -0.55 -16.78 20.83
N LEU A 122 -1.63 -16.03 20.58
CA LEU A 122 -1.59 -14.58 20.43
C LEU A 122 -1.09 -13.87 21.68
N GLN A 123 -1.36 -14.40 22.88
CA GLN A 123 -0.94 -13.85 24.16
C GLN A 123 0.40 -14.40 24.66
N ARG A 124 1.04 -15.32 23.93
CA ARG A 124 2.29 -15.98 24.34
C ARG A 124 3.36 -14.95 24.73
N PRO A 125 3.93 -15.01 25.95
CA PRO A 125 5.02 -14.13 26.35
C PRO A 125 6.19 -14.23 25.37
N GLY A 126 6.67 -13.08 24.91
CA GLY A 126 7.76 -13.00 23.93
C GLY A 126 7.38 -13.31 22.48
N LEU A 127 6.09 -13.40 22.11
CA LEU A 127 5.67 -13.49 20.71
C LEU A 127 6.20 -12.30 19.90
N ILE A 128 7.07 -12.57 18.92
CA ILE A 128 7.58 -11.58 17.98
C ILE A 128 6.75 -11.64 16.68
N LEU A 129 5.72 -10.79 16.63
CA LEU A 129 5.12 -10.38 15.36
C LEU A 129 6.19 -9.60 14.58
N GLN A 130 6.74 -10.23 13.53
CA GLN A 130 7.86 -9.81 12.67
C GLN A 130 8.68 -8.57 13.10
N ALA A 131 9.90 -8.78 13.61
CA ALA A 131 10.77 -7.70 14.06
C ALA A 131 11.09 -6.66 12.96
N LYS A 132 11.45 -5.45 13.41
CA LYS A 132 11.74 -4.29 12.56
C LYS A 132 12.82 -4.59 11.50
N ASP A 133 13.83 -5.37 11.87
CA ASP A 133 14.97 -5.78 11.04
C ASP A 133 14.71 -7.01 10.15
N GLY A 134 13.57 -7.68 10.34
CA GLY A 134 13.19 -8.91 9.65
C GLY A 134 14.03 -10.15 9.97
N LYS A 135 14.92 -10.10 10.97
CA LYS A 135 15.83 -11.22 11.31
C LYS A 135 15.32 -12.10 12.44
N THR A 136 14.35 -11.62 13.21
CA THR A 136 13.63 -12.40 14.24
C THR A 136 12.12 -12.27 14.02
N CYS A 137 11.43 -13.39 13.88
CA CYS A 137 10.00 -13.43 13.56
C CYS A 137 9.44 -14.78 13.99
N ASP A 138 8.52 -14.80 14.95
CA ASP A 138 7.70 -16.00 15.21
C ASP A 138 6.62 -16.14 14.15
N ALA A 139 5.94 -15.03 13.86
CA ALA A 139 4.85 -14.97 12.90
C ALA A 139 4.79 -13.61 12.20
N THR A 140 4.31 -13.62 10.96
CA THR A 140 3.93 -12.42 10.20
C THR A 140 2.46 -12.50 9.81
N ILE A 141 1.80 -11.34 9.70
CA ILE A 141 0.36 -11.25 9.41
C ILE A 141 0.17 -10.70 8.01
N PHE A 142 -0.53 -11.46 7.17
CA PHE A 142 -0.98 -11.04 5.85
C PHE A 142 -2.47 -10.70 5.94
N SER A 143 -2.86 -9.48 5.57
CA SER A 143 -4.28 -9.12 5.51
C SER A 143 -4.81 -9.25 4.10
N VAL A 144 -6.02 -9.76 3.94
CA VAL A 144 -6.66 -9.97 2.64
C VAL A 144 -7.77 -8.95 2.47
N SER A 145 -7.73 -8.22 1.35
CA SER A 145 -8.84 -7.43 0.83
C SER A 145 -9.38 -8.16 -0.40
N HIS A 146 -10.65 -8.58 -0.39
CA HIS A 146 -11.19 -9.46 -1.43
C HIS A 146 -12.58 -9.07 -1.93
N THR A 147 -12.90 -9.49 -3.15
CA THR A 147 -14.20 -9.24 -3.76
C THR A 147 -15.25 -10.28 -3.33
N ARG A 148 -15.83 -10.19 -2.13
CA ARG A 148 -16.95 -11.06 -1.68
C ARG A 148 -17.97 -11.31 -2.82
N GLU A 149 -18.00 -12.51 -3.40
CA GLU A 149 -18.67 -12.79 -4.68
C GLU A 149 -20.19 -12.91 -4.57
N SER A 150 -20.71 -13.28 -3.40
CA SER A 150 -22.13 -13.30 -3.11
C SER A 150 -22.45 -12.69 -1.75
N GLN A 151 -23.71 -12.33 -1.53
CA GLN A 151 -24.17 -11.89 -0.20
C GLN A 151 -23.96 -12.99 0.85
N GLN A 152 -24.05 -14.26 0.47
CA GLN A 152 -24.00 -15.41 1.37
C GLN A 152 -22.57 -15.84 1.69
N HIS A 153 -21.70 -15.94 0.67
CA HIS A 153 -20.36 -16.49 0.79
C HIS A 153 -19.34 -15.69 -0.07
N PRO A 154 -18.11 -15.45 0.43
CA PRO A 154 -17.11 -14.67 -0.30
C PRO A 154 -16.55 -15.39 -1.53
N ASP A 155 -16.28 -16.70 -1.44
CA ASP A 155 -15.59 -17.47 -2.47
C ASP A 155 -16.26 -18.85 -2.68
N PRO A 156 -17.46 -18.89 -3.28
CA PRO A 156 -18.22 -20.14 -3.42
C PRO A 156 -17.62 -21.11 -4.46
N TRP A 157 -16.74 -20.63 -5.36
CA TRP A 157 -16.09 -21.44 -6.40
C TRP A 157 -14.65 -21.84 -6.07
N ARG A 158 -14.07 -21.28 -4.99
CA ARG A 158 -12.66 -21.45 -4.53
C ARG A 158 -11.64 -20.71 -5.41
N TRP A 159 -12.08 -19.80 -6.26
CA TRP A 159 -11.20 -18.99 -7.11
C TRP A 159 -10.31 -18.10 -6.24
N GLN A 160 -10.89 -17.43 -5.26
CA GLN A 160 -10.15 -16.49 -4.41
C GLN A 160 -9.17 -17.22 -3.48
N LEU A 161 -9.49 -18.44 -3.05
CA LEU A 161 -8.54 -19.34 -2.41
C LEU A 161 -7.33 -19.58 -3.30
N GLN A 162 -7.53 -20.00 -4.55
CA GLN A 162 -6.43 -20.27 -5.48
C GLN A 162 -5.61 -19.01 -5.77
N SER A 163 -6.25 -17.87 -6.04
CA SER A 163 -5.57 -16.58 -6.22
C SER A 163 -4.76 -16.18 -4.98
N LEU A 164 -5.30 -16.37 -3.77
CA LEU A 164 -4.60 -16.07 -2.51
C LEU A 164 -3.38 -16.96 -2.31
N LEU A 165 -3.49 -18.27 -2.58
CA LEU A 165 -2.38 -19.20 -2.44
C LEU A 165 -1.25 -18.88 -3.42
N GLN A 166 -1.56 -18.51 -4.67
CA GLN A 166 -0.56 -18.04 -5.65
C GLN A 166 0.24 -16.83 -5.15
N HIS A 167 -0.42 -15.85 -4.51
CA HIS A 167 0.25 -14.68 -3.90
C HIS A 167 1.11 -15.04 -2.67
N CYS A 168 0.74 -16.10 -1.95
CA CYS A 168 1.42 -16.54 -0.74
C CYS A 168 2.59 -17.50 -1.00
N GLU A 169 2.55 -18.27 -2.09
CA GLU A 169 3.47 -19.39 -2.35
C GLU A 169 4.97 -19.02 -2.28
N PRO A 170 5.46 -17.91 -2.89
CA PRO A 170 6.87 -17.53 -2.79
C PRO A 170 7.30 -17.20 -1.35
N LYS A 171 6.37 -16.70 -0.53
CA LYS A 171 6.61 -16.34 0.87
C LYS A 171 6.46 -17.54 1.80
N ARG A 172 5.61 -18.52 1.48
CA ARG A 172 5.52 -19.80 2.18
C ARG A 172 6.86 -20.51 2.16
N LEU A 173 7.47 -20.64 0.98
CA LEU A 173 8.79 -21.27 0.82
C LEU A 173 9.87 -20.54 1.64
N ALA A 174 9.87 -19.19 1.64
CA ALA A 174 10.78 -18.41 2.47
C ALA A 174 10.52 -18.59 4.00
N ALA A 175 9.26 -18.73 4.40
CA ALA A 175 8.85 -18.96 5.79
C ALA A 175 9.30 -20.33 6.30
N GLU A 176 9.18 -21.38 5.47
CA GLU A 176 9.66 -22.74 5.75
C GLU A 176 11.19 -22.80 5.86
N LEU A 177 11.92 -22.06 5.00
CA LEU A 177 13.38 -22.00 5.03
C LEU A 177 13.94 -21.24 6.25
N ILE A 178 13.24 -20.20 6.72
CA ILE A 178 13.69 -19.32 7.82
C ILE A 178 13.10 -19.75 9.18
N GLY A 179 12.00 -20.51 9.19
CA GLY A 179 11.37 -21.05 10.39
C GLY A 179 10.36 -20.13 11.07
N PHE A 180 9.59 -19.34 10.30
CA PHE A 180 8.52 -18.48 10.84
C PHE A 180 7.12 -18.86 10.32
N GLN A 181 6.06 -18.49 11.03
CA GLN A 181 4.68 -18.75 10.62
C GLN A 181 4.09 -17.60 9.78
N ILE A 182 3.22 -17.92 8.82
CA ILE A 182 2.36 -16.95 8.16
C ILE A 182 0.93 -17.12 8.66
N TRP A 183 0.40 -16.06 9.27
CA TRP A 183 -0.98 -15.94 9.71
C TRP A 183 -1.73 -15.00 8.76
N VAL A 184 -2.97 -15.33 8.44
CA VAL A 184 -3.75 -14.63 7.42
C VAL A 184 -5.02 -14.06 8.05
N PHE A 185 -5.25 -12.76 7.89
CA PHE A 185 -6.52 -12.13 8.20
C PHE A 185 -7.42 -12.16 6.96
N ILE A 186 -8.50 -12.93 7.05
CA ILE A 186 -9.61 -12.97 6.08
C ILE A 186 -10.87 -12.66 6.90
N ASP A 187 -11.55 -11.53 6.62
CA ASP A 187 -12.69 -11.05 7.41
C ASP A 187 -13.75 -12.14 7.71
N PHE A 188 -14.08 -12.97 6.72
CA PHE A 188 -15.06 -14.05 6.78
C PHE A 188 -14.67 -15.19 7.74
N MET A 189 -13.36 -15.46 7.88
CA MET A 189 -12.82 -16.55 8.70
C MET A 189 -12.33 -16.05 10.08
N CYS A 190 -11.99 -14.75 10.17
CA CYS A 190 -11.38 -14.13 11.35
C CYS A 190 -12.36 -13.34 12.22
N LEU A 191 -13.50 -12.91 11.67
CA LEU A 191 -14.56 -12.19 12.38
C LEU A 191 -15.84 -13.02 12.42
N TYR A 192 -16.61 -12.91 13.51
CA TYR A 192 -17.90 -13.58 13.65
C TYR A 192 -18.86 -13.22 12.52
N GLN A 193 -19.28 -14.22 11.74
CA GLN A 193 -20.24 -14.07 10.65
C GLN A 193 -21.67 -14.21 11.16
N TYR A 194 -22.65 -13.80 10.35
CA TYR A 194 -24.06 -13.99 10.70
C TYR A 194 -24.41 -15.49 10.78
N LYS A 195 -25.28 -15.96 11.70
CA LYS A 195 -25.92 -15.25 12.82
C LYS A 195 -25.00 -15.21 14.05
N ARG A 196 -25.08 -14.10 14.80
CA ARG A 196 -24.25 -13.85 16.00
C ARG A 196 -25.08 -13.89 17.30
N SER A 197 -24.45 -14.32 18.40
CA SER A 197 -24.91 -14.05 19.77
C SER A 197 -24.73 -12.58 20.15
N GLU A 198 -25.24 -12.15 21.30
CA GLU A 198 -25.03 -10.77 21.78
C GLU A 198 -23.54 -10.49 22.09
N GLU A 199 -22.83 -11.48 22.61
CA GLU A 199 -21.39 -11.42 22.89
C GLU A 199 -20.58 -11.33 21.58
N GLU A 200 -20.87 -12.21 20.61
CA GLU A 200 -20.25 -12.17 19.27
C GLU A 200 -20.57 -10.87 18.51
N GLN A 201 -21.76 -10.31 18.72
CA GLN A 201 -22.18 -9.01 18.16
C GLN A 201 -21.37 -7.85 18.76
N HIS A 202 -21.13 -7.84 20.07
CA HIS A 202 -20.31 -6.84 20.77
C HIS A 202 -18.84 -6.93 20.34
N VAL A 203 -18.29 -8.15 20.29
CA VAL A 203 -16.93 -8.43 19.81
C VAL A 203 -16.73 -7.98 18.37
N PHE A 204 -17.66 -8.33 17.47
CA PHE A 204 -17.64 -7.86 16.08
C PHE A 204 -17.64 -6.33 16.01
N GLN A 205 -18.47 -5.64 16.81
CA GLN A 205 -18.46 -4.17 16.85
C GLN A 205 -17.13 -3.59 17.34
N LYS A 206 -16.43 -4.23 18.28
CA LYS A 206 -15.07 -3.85 18.68
C LYS A 206 -14.07 -3.99 17.51
N ALA A 207 -14.15 -5.07 16.74
CA ALA A 207 -13.34 -5.24 15.52
C ALA A 207 -13.61 -4.12 14.50
N MET A 208 -14.88 -3.83 14.19
CA MET A 208 -15.23 -2.83 13.16
C MET A 208 -14.77 -1.41 13.50
N ARG A 209 -14.73 -1.03 14.79
CA ARG A 209 -14.28 0.31 15.22
C ARG A 209 -12.80 0.58 14.91
N SER A 210 -11.96 -0.45 14.89
CA SER A 210 -10.51 -0.28 14.71
C SER A 210 -9.95 -1.16 13.59
N MET A 211 -10.79 -1.53 12.60
CA MET A 211 -10.45 -2.42 11.48
C MET A 211 -9.21 -1.96 10.71
N HIS A 212 -9.00 -0.63 10.62
CA HIS A 212 -7.83 -0.02 10.00
C HIS A 212 -6.49 -0.54 10.55
N LEU A 213 -6.41 -1.01 11.80
CA LEU A 213 -5.17 -1.61 12.36
C LEU A 213 -4.70 -2.81 11.54
N LEU A 214 -5.62 -3.61 10.99
CA LEU A 214 -5.28 -4.76 10.15
C LEU A 214 -4.77 -4.37 8.76
N TYR A 215 -4.80 -3.08 8.39
CA TYR A 215 -4.39 -2.62 7.06
C TYR A 215 -3.30 -1.54 7.12
N SER A 216 -3.37 -0.61 8.09
CA SER A 216 -2.44 0.51 8.30
C SER A 216 -1.27 0.20 9.24
N HIS A 217 -1.43 -0.69 10.23
CA HIS A 217 -0.43 -0.86 11.29
C HIS A 217 0.94 -1.28 10.71
N ARG A 218 2.03 -0.68 11.21
CA ARG A 218 3.39 -0.82 10.65
C ARG A 218 3.91 -2.26 10.54
N TYR A 219 3.38 -3.16 11.36
CA TYR A 219 3.72 -4.59 11.37
C TYR A 219 2.91 -5.44 10.37
N ILE A 220 1.82 -4.91 9.79
CA ILE A 220 1.15 -5.53 8.64
C ILE A 220 1.92 -5.12 7.38
N ARG A 221 2.99 -5.85 7.06
CA ARG A 221 3.81 -5.56 5.86
C ARG A 221 3.19 -6.05 4.56
N HIS A 222 2.14 -6.87 4.64
CA HIS A 222 1.54 -7.53 3.49
C HIS A 222 0.02 -7.40 3.55
N VAL A 223 -0.53 -6.64 2.58
CA VAL A 223 -1.96 -6.68 2.27
C VAL A 223 -2.08 -7.24 0.84
N ILE A 224 -2.84 -8.31 0.68
CA ILE A 224 -3.10 -8.96 -0.61
C ILE A 224 -4.47 -8.47 -1.09
N ARG A 225 -4.53 -8.03 -2.35
CA ARG A 225 -5.75 -7.54 -3.01
C ARG A 225 -6.23 -8.60 -4.00
N LEU A 226 -7.38 -9.19 -3.73
CA LEU A 226 -8.04 -10.16 -4.61
C LEU A 226 -9.16 -9.41 -5.36
N GLU A 227 -8.76 -8.75 -6.44
CA GLU A 227 -9.58 -7.75 -7.15
C GLU A 227 -10.50 -8.35 -8.22
N GLU A 228 -10.12 -9.52 -8.72
CA GLU A 228 -10.86 -10.25 -9.73
C GLU A 228 -11.97 -11.09 -9.09
N LEU A 229 -13.11 -11.15 -9.76
CA LEU A 229 -14.18 -12.12 -9.49
C LEU A 229 -13.87 -13.43 -10.23
N THR A 230 -14.44 -14.54 -9.77
CA THR A 230 -14.40 -15.81 -10.52
C THR A 230 -14.83 -15.56 -11.98
N PRO A 231 -14.04 -16.00 -12.98
CA PRO A 231 -14.41 -15.90 -14.40
C PRO A 231 -15.75 -16.60 -14.66
N GLU A 232 -16.61 -16.04 -15.50
CA GLU A 232 -17.95 -16.60 -15.74
C GLU A 232 -17.90 -18.03 -16.32
N SER A 233 -16.82 -18.38 -17.02
CA SER A 233 -16.53 -19.74 -17.52
C SER A 233 -16.21 -20.76 -16.44
N GLU A 234 -15.86 -20.33 -15.22
CA GLU A 234 -15.48 -21.19 -14.09
C GLU A 234 -16.59 -21.29 -13.04
N LYS A 235 -17.66 -20.50 -13.16
CA LYS A 235 -18.82 -20.56 -12.26
C LYS A 235 -19.71 -21.76 -12.59
N SER A 236 -19.47 -22.86 -11.89
CA SER A 236 -20.45 -23.95 -11.85
C SER A 236 -21.68 -23.54 -11.04
N LEU A 237 -22.87 -23.88 -11.55
CA LEU A 237 -24.12 -23.83 -10.79
C LEU A 237 -24.42 -25.16 -10.07
N GLU A 238 -23.58 -26.18 -10.26
CA GLU A 238 -23.69 -27.48 -9.60
C GLU A 238 -23.06 -27.45 -8.20
N GLY A 239 -23.67 -28.19 -7.28
CA GLY A 239 -23.28 -28.22 -5.87
C GLY A 239 -24.12 -27.29 -5.00
N SER A 240 -23.78 -27.24 -3.72
CA SER A 240 -24.52 -26.52 -2.69
C SER A 240 -23.59 -25.89 -1.66
N ILE A 241 -24.07 -24.85 -1.00
CA ILE A 241 -23.38 -24.18 0.10
C ILE A 241 -24.33 -23.96 1.27
N ASP A 242 -23.81 -24.05 2.49
CA ASP A 242 -24.63 -23.91 3.69
C ASP A 242 -25.03 -22.45 3.90
N MET A 243 -26.33 -22.18 3.82
CA MET A 243 -26.92 -20.84 3.98
C MET A 243 -27.85 -20.82 5.19
N TYR A 244 -27.92 -19.68 5.87
CA TYR A 244 -28.88 -19.50 6.97
C TYR A 244 -30.31 -19.43 6.43
N CYS A 245 -31.16 -20.33 6.89
CA CYS A 245 -32.59 -20.35 6.64
C CYS A 245 -33.30 -19.69 7.82
N GLU A 246 -33.84 -18.48 7.63
CA GLU A 246 -34.53 -17.74 8.69
C GLU A 246 -35.78 -18.46 9.20
N ALA A 247 -36.47 -19.21 8.34
CA ALA A 247 -37.67 -19.97 8.69
C ALA A 247 -37.40 -21.15 9.65
N THR A 248 -36.21 -21.75 9.60
CA THR A 248 -35.83 -22.90 10.45
C THR A 248 -34.82 -22.53 11.54
N GLY A 249 -34.17 -21.37 11.43
CA GLY A 249 -33.12 -20.89 12.31
C GLY A 249 -31.79 -21.65 12.16
N LYS A 250 -31.62 -22.44 11.09
CA LYS A 250 -30.47 -23.33 10.86
C LYS A 250 -29.70 -22.97 9.60
N PHE A 251 -28.49 -23.50 9.51
CA PHE A 251 -27.75 -23.56 8.25
C PHE A 251 -28.18 -24.82 7.49
N GLU A 252 -28.50 -24.63 6.21
CA GLU A 252 -29.02 -25.66 5.32
C GLU A 252 -28.30 -25.56 3.98
N ALA A 253 -27.95 -26.71 3.38
CA ALA A 253 -27.34 -26.74 2.06
C ALA A 253 -28.33 -26.22 1.00
N ARG A 254 -27.98 -25.11 0.35
CA ARG A 254 -28.74 -24.50 -0.74
C ARG A 254 -27.93 -24.55 -2.04
N PRO A 255 -28.55 -24.76 -3.21
CA PRO A 255 -27.82 -24.83 -4.48
C PRO A 255 -27.15 -23.50 -4.82
N LEU A 256 -26.00 -23.54 -5.50
CA LEU A 256 -25.25 -22.32 -5.85
C LEU A 256 -26.05 -21.36 -6.76
N SER A 257 -27.06 -21.86 -7.46
CA SER A 257 -28.00 -21.06 -8.27
C SER A 257 -28.90 -20.11 -7.46
N GLU A 258 -28.99 -20.26 -6.13
CA GLU A 258 -29.71 -19.35 -5.24
C GLU A 258 -28.84 -18.20 -4.67
N LEU A 259 -27.56 -18.15 -5.03
CA LEU A 259 -26.65 -17.12 -4.54
C LEU A 259 -27.00 -15.73 -5.09
N VAL A 260 -27.04 -14.75 -4.19
CA VAL A 260 -27.23 -13.34 -4.56
C VAL A 260 -25.86 -12.77 -4.92
N LEU A 261 -25.51 -12.86 -6.20
CA LEU A 261 -24.19 -12.49 -6.70
C LEU A 261 -23.93 -10.98 -6.60
N ASN A 262 -22.69 -10.64 -6.28
CA ASN A 262 -22.21 -9.27 -6.21
C ASN A 262 -21.19 -9.03 -7.32
N SER A 263 -21.67 -8.59 -8.48
CA SER A 263 -20.86 -8.22 -9.66
C SER A 263 -20.20 -6.83 -9.57
N THR A 264 -20.21 -6.18 -8.40
CA THR A 264 -19.59 -4.86 -8.22
C THR A 264 -18.06 -4.99 -8.39
N PRO A 265 -17.40 -4.22 -9.27
CA PRO A 265 -15.92 -4.25 -9.39
C PRO A 265 -15.23 -3.86 -8.09
N TYR A 266 -14.03 -4.40 -7.82
CA TYR A 266 -13.26 -4.12 -6.60
C TYR A 266 -13.11 -2.62 -6.31
N SER A 267 -12.75 -1.83 -7.33
CA SER A 267 -12.58 -0.37 -7.26
C SER A 267 -13.85 0.43 -6.93
N GLN A 268 -15.02 -0.20 -6.95
CA GLN A 268 -16.33 0.37 -6.59
C GLN A 268 -16.90 -0.21 -5.28
N ARG A 269 -16.17 -1.06 -4.55
CA ARG A 269 -16.61 -1.62 -3.26
C ARG A 269 -16.14 -0.75 -2.10
N GLY A 270 -17.07 -0.23 -1.31
CA GLY A 270 -16.77 0.71 -0.22
C GLY A 270 -15.77 0.16 0.81
N TRP A 271 -15.94 -1.09 1.22
CA TRP A 271 -15.02 -1.79 2.14
C TRP A 271 -13.64 -2.02 1.51
N CYS A 272 -13.56 -2.67 0.34
CA CYS A 272 -12.29 -2.93 -0.34
C CYS A 272 -11.48 -1.65 -0.63
N VAL A 273 -12.15 -0.56 -1.04
CA VAL A 273 -11.48 0.72 -1.24
C VAL A 273 -11.03 1.31 0.10
N ALA A 274 -11.83 1.26 1.17
CA ALA A 274 -11.39 1.72 2.49
C ALA A 274 -10.16 0.95 3.02
N GLU A 275 -10.10 -0.36 2.79
CA GLU A 275 -8.95 -1.21 3.13
C GLU A 275 -7.67 -0.79 2.37
N VAL A 276 -7.81 -0.43 1.10
CA VAL A 276 -6.72 0.18 0.32
C VAL A 276 -6.35 1.56 0.87
N GLN A 277 -7.32 2.38 1.25
CA GLN A 277 -7.07 3.71 1.82
C GLN A 277 -6.29 3.63 3.14
N TRP A 278 -6.66 2.70 4.02
CA TRP A 278 -5.91 2.40 5.24
C TRP A 278 -4.51 1.85 4.93
N MET A 279 -4.35 0.99 3.93
CA MET A 279 -3.03 0.52 3.51
C MET A 279 -2.14 1.67 3.00
N SER A 280 -2.70 2.57 2.19
CA SER A 280 -2.04 3.75 1.62
C SER A 280 -1.81 4.90 2.61
N THR A 281 -2.03 4.71 3.91
CA THR A 281 -1.53 5.64 4.94
C THR A 281 -0.13 5.30 5.45
N LYS A 282 0.53 4.26 4.93
CA LYS A 282 1.91 3.89 5.28
C LYS A 282 2.94 4.88 4.71
N ASP A 283 4.17 4.79 5.22
CA ASP A 283 5.26 5.71 4.87
C ASP A 283 5.70 5.57 3.40
N ASN A 284 5.67 4.33 2.90
CA ASN A 284 5.95 3.98 1.51
C ASN A 284 4.64 3.59 0.81
N LEU A 285 4.29 4.30 -0.26
CA LEU A 285 3.19 3.99 -1.15
C LEU A 285 3.70 3.14 -2.32
N HIS A 286 2.94 2.11 -2.67
CA HIS A 286 3.21 1.27 -3.84
C HIS A 286 1.88 0.96 -4.53
N GLY A 287 1.77 1.32 -5.82
CA GLY A 287 0.57 1.07 -6.62
C GLY A 287 -0.68 1.91 -6.28
N CYS A 288 -0.81 2.45 -5.07
CA CYS A 288 -2.02 3.17 -4.62
C CYS A 288 -1.75 4.32 -3.65
N SER A 289 -2.50 5.41 -3.82
CA SER A 289 -2.40 6.63 -3.02
C SER A 289 -3.58 6.81 -2.06
N PRO A 290 -3.37 7.55 -0.95
CA PRO A 290 -4.45 7.97 -0.10
C PRO A 290 -5.24 9.12 -0.76
N MET A 291 -6.57 9.00 -0.76
CA MET A 291 -7.55 10.03 -1.13
C MET A 291 -7.78 10.96 0.06
N SER A 292 -8.00 12.24 -0.22
CA SER A 292 -8.52 13.16 0.80
C SER A 292 -9.92 12.70 1.28
N PRO A 293 -10.33 13.02 2.52
CA PRO A 293 -11.64 12.64 3.05
C PRO A 293 -12.79 13.14 2.19
N ALA A 294 -12.66 14.35 1.62
CA ALA A 294 -13.64 14.92 0.70
C ALA A 294 -13.83 14.07 -0.56
N VAL A 295 -12.74 13.59 -1.19
CA VAL A 295 -12.82 12.72 -2.37
C VAL A 295 -13.43 11.36 -2.02
N PHE A 296 -13.05 10.77 -0.88
CA PHE A 296 -13.65 9.50 -0.44
C PHE A 296 -15.16 9.66 -0.19
N GLN A 297 -15.57 10.67 0.58
CA GLN A 297 -16.97 10.96 0.90
C GLN A 297 -17.81 11.29 -0.35
N GLU A 298 -17.25 12.01 -1.33
CA GLU A 298 -17.91 12.26 -2.61
C GLU A 298 -18.21 10.94 -3.34
N ARG A 299 -17.24 10.02 -3.41
CA ARG A 299 -17.42 8.71 -4.04
C ARG A 299 -18.46 7.86 -3.31
N VAL A 300 -18.55 7.94 -1.98
CA VAL A 300 -19.63 7.32 -1.20
C VAL A 300 -20.98 7.91 -1.56
N ALA A 301 -21.12 9.24 -1.57
CA ALA A 301 -22.36 9.93 -1.90
C ALA A 301 -22.85 9.61 -3.34
N ARG A 302 -21.93 9.52 -4.32
CA ARG A 302 -22.23 9.06 -5.68
C ARG A 302 -22.82 7.64 -5.71
N GLY A 303 -22.35 6.76 -4.81
CA GLY A 303 -22.87 5.41 -4.63
C GLY A 303 -24.24 5.35 -3.97
N GLU A 304 -24.51 6.20 -2.97
CA GLU A 304 -25.83 6.33 -2.35
C GLU A 304 -26.88 6.87 -3.33
N GLN A 305 -26.46 7.75 -4.25
CA GLN A 305 -27.27 8.25 -5.38
C GLN A 305 -27.42 7.24 -6.52
N GLY A 306 -26.71 6.10 -6.48
CA GLY A 306 -26.78 5.04 -7.49
C GLY A 306 -26.09 5.36 -8.83
N LEU A 307 -25.29 6.43 -8.92
CA LEU A 307 -24.66 6.89 -10.16
C LEU A 307 -23.76 5.79 -10.75
N ALA A 308 -23.80 5.63 -12.07
CA ALA A 308 -23.06 4.60 -12.81
C ALA A 308 -21.90 5.21 -13.62
N ASP A 309 -21.09 6.02 -12.94
CA ASP A 309 -19.99 6.82 -13.49
C ASP A 309 -18.61 6.16 -13.38
N GLY A 310 -18.52 4.97 -12.77
CA GLY A 310 -17.27 4.27 -12.46
C GLY A 310 -16.56 4.78 -11.19
N LEU A 311 -16.98 5.91 -10.62
CA LEU A 311 -16.35 6.56 -9.47
C LEU A 311 -17.04 6.22 -8.14
N ARG A 312 -18.33 5.89 -8.16
CA ARG A 312 -19.11 5.49 -6.97
C ARG A 312 -18.45 4.41 -6.09
N LEU A 313 -18.72 4.48 -4.79
CA LEU A 313 -18.47 3.41 -3.81
C LEU A 313 -19.79 2.83 -3.29
N LYS A 314 -19.96 1.52 -3.46
CA LYS A 314 -21.15 0.77 -3.03
C LYS A 314 -20.83 -0.05 -1.78
N PHE A 315 -21.61 0.14 -0.72
CA PHE A 315 -21.61 -0.70 0.47
C PHE A 315 -22.73 -1.75 0.39
N THR A 316 -22.48 -2.95 0.91
CA THR A 316 -23.47 -4.03 1.01
C THR A 316 -24.52 -3.74 2.08
N HIS A 317 -24.10 -3.15 3.20
CA HIS A 317 -25.00 -2.65 4.25
C HIS A 317 -24.88 -1.12 4.37
N ARG A 318 -26.02 -0.42 4.29
CA ARG A 318 -26.07 1.06 4.31
C ARG A 318 -25.63 1.67 5.65
N SER A 319 -25.69 0.89 6.73
CA SER A 319 -25.17 1.25 8.06
C SER A 319 -23.68 1.58 8.06
N ASP A 320 -22.92 0.92 7.18
CA ASP A 320 -21.47 0.85 7.28
C ASP A 320 -20.81 2.09 6.67
N ALA A 321 -21.43 2.66 5.63
CA ALA A 321 -20.88 3.77 4.85
C ALA A 321 -20.46 4.96 5.73
N LYS A 322 -21.27 5.32 6.73
CA LYS A 322 -20.96 6.39 7.69
C LYS A 322 -19.76 6.03 8.57
N LEU A 323 -19.76 4.84 9.18
CA LEU A 323 -18.68 4.38 10.06
C LEU A 323 -17.34 4.31 9.30
N VAL A 324 -17.35 3.74 8.10
CA VAL A 324 -16.17 3.60 7.26
C VAL A 324 -15.65 4.95 6.78
N SER A 325 -16.53 5.88 6.40
CA SER A 325 -16.12 7.23 6.00
C SER A 325 -15.50 8.02 7.17
N GLN A 326 -16.05 7.89 8.38
CA GLN A 326 -15.48 8.49 9.59
C GLN A 326 -14.10 7.90 9.90
N LEU A 327 -13.96 6.57 9.86
CA LEU A 327 -12.70 5.89 10.13
C LEU A 327 -11.64 6.13 9.03
N GLN A 328 -12.04 6.30 7.78
CA GLN A 328 -11.13 6.71 6.69
C GLN A 328 -10.62 8.14 6.91
N GLU A 329 -11.51 9.07 7.26
CA GLU A 329 -11.14 10.47 7.54
C GLU A 329 -10.19 10.59 8.74
N GLU A 330 -10.51 9.93 9.85
CA GLU A 330 -9.71 9.94 11.07
C GLU A 330 -8.29 9.43 10.82
N VAL A 331 -8.16 8.22 10.25
CA VAL A 331 -6.88 7.58 9.97
C VAL A 331 -6.07 8.38 8.94
N PHE A 332 -6.71 8.88 7.87
CA PHE A 332 -6.04 9.74 6.89
C PHE A 332 -5.48 11.01 7.54
N LEU A 333 -6.30 11.75 8.31
CA LEU A 333 -5.87 13.02 8.90
C LEU A 333 -4.82 12.82 10.00
N GLN A 334 -4.89 11.73 10.77
CA GLN A 334 -3.89 11.36 11.76
C GLN A 334 -2.52 11.14 11.09
N HIS A 335 -2.47 10.32 10.03
CA HIS A 335 -1.22 10.02 9.33
C HIS A 335 -0.68 11.21 8.52
N ALA A 336 -1.51 11.84 7.67
CA ALA A 336 -1.07 12.92 6.79
C ALA A 336 -0.46 14.09 7.57
N ARG A 337 -1.09 14.49 8.69
CA ARG A 337 -0.58 15.57 9.55
C ARG A 337 0.72 15.23 10.27
N GLN A 338 1.00 13.95 10.55
CA GLN A 338 2.22 13.52 11.25
C GLN A 338 3.37 13.18 10.29
N ARG A 339 3.10 13.04 8.98
CA ARG A 339 4.05 12.58 7.97
C ARG A 339 5.12 13.63 7.66
N LYS A 340 6.38 13.23 7.83
CA LYS A 340 7.58 13.99 7.41
C LYS A 340 8.19 13.49 6.10
N VAL A 341 8.20 12.18 5.87
CA VAL A 341 8.83 11.55 4.69
C VAL A 341 7.78 10.72 3.97
N LEU A 342 7.39 11.11 2.75
CA LEU A 342 6.47 10.35 1.92
C LEU A 342 7.21 9.83 0.69
N ILE A 343 7.26 8.50 0.55
CA ILE A 343 7.92 7.85 -0.58
C ILE A 343 6.85 7.12 -1.38
N ALA A 344 6.79 7.36 -2.68
CA ALA A 344 5.84 6.75 -3.59
C ALA A 344 6.57 6.16 -4.79
N HIS A 345 6.49 4.84 -4.94
CA HIS A 345 7.05 4.12 -6.07
C HIS A 345 5.95 3.39 -6.83
N SER A 346 6.09 3.28 -8.15
CA SER A 346 5.19 2.50 -8.99
C SER A 346 3.72 2.91 -8.83
N LEU A 347 3.45 4.21 -8.71
CA LEU A 347 2.09 4.74 -8.71
C LEU A 347 1.60 4.93 -10.16
N PRO A 348 0.50 4.28 -10.57
CA PRO A 348 -0.13 4.57 -11.84
C PRO A 348 -0.53 6.05 -11.98
N GLN A 349 -0.67 6.53 -13.21
CA GLN A 349 -0.98 7.92 -13.54
C GLN A 349 -2.12 8.51 -12.68
N HIS A 350 -3.22 7.77 -12.51
CA HIS A 350 -4.40 8.23 -11.78
C HIS A 350 -4.17 8.31 -10.26
N GLU A 351 -3.27 7.48 -9.71
CA GLU A 351 -2.89 7.48 -8.30
C GLU A 351 -1.91 8.62 -7.98
N VAL A 352 -1.08 9.06 -8.93
CA VAL A 352 -0.28 10.29 -8.80
C VAL A 352 -1.20 11.52 -8.73
N SER A 353 -2.23 11.59 -9.59
CA SER A 353 -3.26 12.63 -9.49
C SER A 353 -4.03 12.56 -8.17
N MET A 354 -4.33 11.35 -7.68
CA MET A 354 -4.99 11.15 -6.39
C MET A 354 -4.13 11.70 -5.24
N LEU A 355 -2.85 11.35 -5.21
CA LEU A 355 -1.87 11.87 -4.25
C LEU A 355 -1.78 13.40 -4.34
N ALA A 356 -1.76 13.97 -5.53
CA ALA A 356 -1.73 15.43 -5.71
C ALA A 356 -2.94 16.15 -5.08
N THR A 357 -4.13 15.53 -5.08
CA THR A 357 -5.29 16.07 -4.35
C THR A 357 -5.17 15.94 -2.84
N ALA A 358 -4.42 14.95 -2.35
CA ALA A 358 -4.21 14.67 -0.93
C ALA A 358 -3.04 15.45 -0.31
N LEU A 359 -2.02 15.82 -1.11
CA LEU A 359 -0.83 16.58 -0.68
C LEU A 359 -1.12 17.77 0.26
N PRO A 360 -2.17 18.59 0.08
CA PRO A 360 -2.47 19.71 0.98
C PRO A 360 -2.70 19.35 2.46
N HIS A 361 -2.94 18.07 2.76
CA HIS A 361 -3.10 17.58 4.14
C HIS A 361 -1.77 17.21 4.82
N PHE A 362 -0.67 17.09 4.06
CA PHE A 362 0.64 16.68 4.54
C PHE A 362 1.47 17.87 5.08
N VAL A 363 0.87 18.67 5.97
CA VAL A 363 1.40 19.97 6.44
C VAL A 363 2.74 19.93 7.20
N ASN A 364 3.30 18.75 7.44
CA ASN A 364 4.60 18.53 8.08
C ASN A 364 5.61 17.81 7.16
N LEU A 365 5.33 17.74 5.86
CA LEU A 365 6.17 17.04 4.89
C LEU A 365 7.51 17.76 4.68
N GLU A 366 8.58 17.03 4.91
CA GLU A 366 9.99 17.44 4.80
C GLU A 366 10.68 16.76 3.60
N GLN A 367 10.26 15.54 3.22
CA GLN A 367 10.71 14.84 2.02
C GLN A 367 9.52 14.27 1.25
N LEU A 368 9.49 14.52 -0.06
CA LEU A 368 8.59 13.88 -1.01
C LEU A 368 9.41 13.20 -2.11
N THR A 369 9.22 11.89 -2.25
CA THR A 369 9.80 11.08 -3.31
C THR A 369 8.68 10.47 -4.13
N ILE A 370 8.64 10.72 -5.44
CA ILE A 370 7.65 10.13 -6.37
C ILE A 370 8.40 9.60 -7.60
N PHE A 371 8.42 8.27 -7.77
CA PHE A 371 8.95 7.60 -8.95
C PHE A 371 7.88 6.73 -9.60
N SER A 372 7.55 7.02 -10.87
CA SER A 372 6.64 6.22 -11.69
C SER A 372 7.39 5.57 -12.86
N PRO A 373 7.25 4.25 -13.10
CA PRO A 373 7.87 3.59 -14.24
C PRO A 373 7.20 3.96 -15.56
N ALA A 374 7.94 3.74 -16.65
CA ALA A 374 7.64 4.06 -18.05
C ALA A 374 6.35 3.45 -18.65
N GLU A 375 5.74 2.45 -18.02
CA GLU A 375 4.68 1.65 -18.65
C GLU A 375 3.36 2.43 -18.86
N ASP A 376 3.16 3.54 -18.13
CA ASP A 376 2.05 4.47 -18.33
C ASP A 376 2.43 5.59 -19.31
N PHE A 377 2.06 5.42 -20.59
CA PHE A 377 2.32 6.31 -21.74
C PHE A 377 1.89 7.81 -21.63
N ASN A 378 1.48 8.33 -20.46
CA ASN A 378 0.98 9.71 -20.32
C ASN A 378 1.12 10.33 -18.91
N PHE A 379 2.26 10.18 -18.22
CA PHE A 379 2.52 10.84 -16.93
C PHE A 379 2.32 12.38 -16.96
N GLY A 380 2.46 13.01 -18.14
CA GLY A 380 2.45 14.46 -18.36
C GLY A 380 1.21 15.22 -17.88
N ASN A 381 0.05 14.58 -17.77
CA ASN A 381 -1.10 15.23 -17.12
C ASN A 381 -1.01 15.18 -15.59
N SER A 382 -0.48 14.09 -15.02
CA SER A 382 -0.41 13.90 -13.57
C SER A 382 0.73 14.69 -12.93
N ILE A 383 1.82 14.94 -13.64
CA ILE A 383 2.89 15.85 -13.17
C ILE A 383 2.37 17.29 -13.03
N LEU A 384 1.43 17.72 -13.88
CA LEU A 384 0.77 19.03 -13.76
C LEU A 384 -0.15 19.10 -12.55
N GLU A 385 -0.89 18.02 -12.23
CA GLU A 385 -1.65 17.96 -10.98
C GLU A 385 -0.72 17.92 -9.76
N LEU A 386 0.38 17.14 -9.81
CA LEU A 386 1.38 17.09 -8.75
C LEU A 386 1.98 18.47 -8.45
N ALA A 387 2.34 19.24 -9.47
CA ALA A 387 2.81 20.61 -9.30
C ALA A 387 1.77 21.53 -8.63
N ARG A 388 0.48 21.35 -8.93
CA ARG A 388 -0.63 22.07 -8.24
C ARG A 388 -0.84 21.56 -6.81
N GLY A 389 -0.64 20.27 -6.57
CA GLY A 389 -0.65 19.67 -5.24
C GLY A 389 0.46 20.23 -4.35
N LEU A 390 1.67 20.34 -4.89
CA LEU A 390 2.82 21.00 -4.25
C LEU A 390 2.57 22.49 -3.99
N ASP A 391 1.95 23.22 -4.92
CA ASP A 391 1.58 24.63 -4.71
C ASP A 391 0.58 24.78 -3.53
N ARG A 392 -0.43 23.91 -3.48
CA ARG A 392 -1.46 23.89 -2.42
C ARG A 392 -0.96 23.37 -1.07
N LEU A 393 0.04 22.50 -1.06
CA LEU A 393 0.72 22.02 0.15
C LEU A 393 1.31 23.17 0.97
N ARG A 394 1.67 24.29 0.32
CA ARG A 394 2.50 25.37 0.90
C ARG A 394 3.79 24.76 1.47
N PRO A 395 4.78 24.46 0.61
CA PRO A 395 5.94 23.65 0.93
C PRO A 395 7.00 24.42 1.75
N GLU A 396 6.56 25.02 2.86
CA GLU A 396 7.34 25.79 3.83
C GLU A 396 8.30 24.91 4.66
N LYS A 397 8.19 23.58 4.54
CA LYS A 397 9.02 22.59 5.24
C LYS A 397 9.70 21.58 4.32
N LEU A 398 9.36 21.57 3.04
CA LEU A 398 9.85 20.58 2.08
C LEU A 398 11.34 20.84 1.81
N ALA A 399 12.19 19.99 2.38
CA ALA A 399 13.65 20.05 2.29
C ALA A 399 14.19 19.15 1.16
N CYS A 400 13.53 18.03 0.87
CA CYS A 400 13.87 17.16 -0.25
C CYS A 400 12.65 16.94 -1.18
N LEU A 401 12.88 17.09 -2.49
CA LEU A 401 11.93 16.70 -3.53
C LEU A 401 12.65 15.85 -4.58
N GLU A 402 12.23 14.60 -4.71
CA GLU A 402 12.67 13.65 -5.73
C GLU A 402 11.49 13.31 -6.63
N VAL A 403 11.59 13.56 -7.93
CA VAL A 403 10.55 13.23 -8.91
C VAL A 403 11.16 12.51 -10.10
N GLY A 404 10.69 11.30 -10.41
CA GLY A 404 11.18 10.52 -11.53
C GLY A 404 10.08 9.82 -12.33
N GLY A 405 10.29 9.75 -13.65
CA GLY A 405 9.45 8.99 -14.57
C GLY A 405 9.41 9.61 -15.97
N ASP A 406 8.98 8.81 -16.93
CA ASP A 406 8.74 9.21 -18.31
C ASP A 406 7.65 10.28 -18.39
N GLY A 407 7.64 11.09 -19.44
CA GLY A 407 6.52 11.99 -19.74
C GLY A 407 6.42 13.22 -18.85
N ILE A 408 7.50 13.64 -18.18
CA ILE A 408 7.53 14.95 -17.50
C ILE A 408 7.51 16.06 -18.56
N GLY A 409 8.41 15.97 -19.53
CA GLY A 409 8.56 16.91 -20.63
C GLY A 409 8.84 18.36 -20.22
N ASP A 410 8.98 19.24 -21.21
CA ASP A 410 9.20 20.68 -20.96
C ASP A 410 8.05 21.32 -20.16
N SER A 411 6.80 20.89 -20.39
CA SER A 411 5.61 21.44 -19.72
C SER A 411 5.51 21.02 -18.26
N GLY A 412 5.79 19.75 -17.94
CA GLY A 412 5.82 19.27 -16.56
C GLY A 412 7.02 19.81 -15.79
N ALA A 413 8.19 19.91 -16.43
CA ALA A 413 9.37 20.55 -15.85
C ALA A 413 9.12 22.03 -15.53
N ALA A 414 8.43 22.78 -16.41
CA ALA A 414 8.05 24.17 -16.15
C ALA A 414 7.02 24.31 -15.00
N ALA A 415 6.07 23.38 -14.90
CA ALA A 415 5.10 23.38 -13.79
C ALA A 415 5.77 23.02 -12.44
N LEU A 416 6.65 22.01 -12.44
CA LEU A 416 7.48 21.67 -11.28
C LEU A 416 8.37 22.85 -10.87
N ALA A 417 9.04 23.50 -11.82
CA ALA A 417 9.85 24.69 -11.56
C ALA A 417 9.06 25.80 -10.84
N ALA A 418 7.83 26.07 -11.29
CA ALA A 418 6.96 27.08 -10.68
C ALA A 418 6.51 26.73 -9.24
N ALA A 419 6.39 25.44 -8.91
CA ALA A 419 6.12 24.98 -7.55
C ALA A 419 7.41 25.00 -6.68
N VAL A 420 8.51 24.45 -7.20
CA VAL A 420 9.84 24.39 -6.58
C VAL A 420 10.34 25.77 -6.15
N ALA A 421 10.15 26.80 -6.98
CA ALA A 421 10.53 28.18 -6.65
C ALA A 421 9.87 28.72 -5.35
N LYS A 422 8.80 28.08 -4.86
CA LYS A 422 8.11 28.40 -3.60
C LYS A 422 8.59 27.57 -2.41
N CYS A 423 9.30 26.46 -2.62
CA CYS A 423 9.87 25.62 -1.58
C CYS A 423 11.10 26.30 -0.95
N LYS A 424 10.90 27.18 0.04
CA LYS A 424 11.99 28.00 0.60
C LYS A 424 12.97 27.26 1.50
N GLU A 425 12.59 26.07 2.00
CA GLU A 425 13.45 25.18 2.79
C GLU A 425 14.14 24.08 1.96
N LEU A 426 13.90 24.02 0.65
CA LEU A 426 14.42 22.96 -0.21
C LEU A 426 15.95 22.98 -0.26
N SER A 427 16.58 21.91 0.24
CA SER A 427 18.03 21.68 0.22
C SER A 427 18.46 20.70 -0.88
N TRP A 428 17.58 19.77 -1.27
CA TRP A 428 17.83 18.83 -2.37
C TRP A 428 16.65 18.78 -3.35
N LEU A 429 16.95 18.96 -4.63
CA LEU A 429 16.05 18.71 -5.74
C LEU A 429 16.67 17.64 -6.64
N TYR A 430 15.93 16.57 -6.89
CA TYR A 430 16.29 15.52 -7.84
C TYR A 430 15.16 15.35 -8.86
N ILE A 431 15.50 15.38 -10.15
CA ILE A 431 14.56 15.06 -11.23
C ILE A 431 15.20 14.04 -12.19
N ALA A 432 14.45 12.99 -12.52
CA ALA A 432 14.81 12.00 -13.54
C ALA A 432 13.71 11.89 -14.60
N SER A 433 14.05 12.07 -15.87
CA SER A 433 13.12 11.94 -17.00
C SER A 433 13.86 11.98 -18.33
N ASP A 434 13.54 11.07 -19.24
CA ASP A 434 14.11 11.02 -20.58
C ASP A 434 13.70 12.21 -21.48
N ASP A 435 12.55 12.82 -21.24
CA ASP A 435 11.85 13.70 -22.18
C ASP A 435 11.92 15.22 -21.88
N ILE A 436 12.66 15.63 -20.85
CA ILE A 436 12.96 17.05 -20.60
C ILE A 436 13.93 17.59 -21.65
N GLY A 437 13.51 18.67 -22.34
CA GLY A 437 14.30 19.38 -23.34
C GLY A 437 14.87 20.72 -22.85
N ASP A 438 15.28 21.55 -23.80
CA ASP A 438 15.94 22.83 -23.52
C ASP A 438 15.05 23.82 -22.72
N ALA A 439 13.74 23.84 -22.96
CA ALA A 439 12.84 24.79 -22.29
C ALA A 439 12.49 24.34 -20.84
N GLY A 440 12.36 23.04 -20.61
CA GLY A 440 12.21 22.46 -19.28
C GLY A 440 13.47 22.66 -18.45
N ALA A 441 14.64 22.37 -19.03
CA ALA A 441 15.94 22.61 -18.40
C ALA A 441 16.13 24.09 -18.01
N ALA A 442 15.78 25.03 -18.90
CA ALA A 442 15.84 26.46 -18.61
C ALA A 442 14.86 26.89 -17.50
N SER A 443 13.67 26.29 -17.44
CA SER A 443 12.68 26.56 -16.39
C SER A 443 13.16 26.08 -15.02
N LEU A 444 13.71 24.86 -14.93
CA LEU A 444 14.31 24.32 -13.71
C LEU A 444 15.53 25.14 -13.26
N ALA A 445 16.40 25.53 -14.20
CA ALA A 445 17.54 26.39 -13.95
C ALA A 445 17.14 27.74 -13.32
N ALA A 446 16.02 28.34 -13.77
CA ALA A 446 15.47 29.55 -13.18
C ALA A 446 14.91 29.32 -11.76
N ALA A 447 14.21 28.22 -11.52
CA ALA A 447 13.66 27.90 -10.19
C ALA A 447 14.74 27.66 -9.13
N VAL A 448 15.88 27.05 -9.50
CA VAL A 448 17.04 26.88 -8.61
C VAL A 448 17.53 28.23 -8.04
N LEU A 449 17.49 29.31 -8.83
CA LEU A 449 17.90 30.64 -8.36
C LEU A 449 16.99 31.19 -7.25
N GLU A 450 15.73 30.74 -7.16
CA GLU A 450 14.77 31.14 -6.13
C GLU A 450 14.87 30.33 -4.82
N CYS A 451 15.56 29.18 -4.85
CA CYS A 451 15.74 28.25 -3.74
C CYS A 451 17.05 28.53 -2.99
N LYS A 452 17.04 29.56 -2.13
CA LYS A 452 18.26 30.04 -1.42
C LYS A 452 18.87 29.07 -0.40
N LYS A 453 18.17 27.98 -0.07
CA LYS A 453 18.67 26.89 0.80
C LYS A 453 19.09 25.63 0.03
N LEU A 454 18.92 25.61 -1.30
CA LEU A 454 19.27 24.47 -2.14
C LEU A 454 20.78 24.26 -2.10
N THR A 455 21.24 23.09 -1.71
CA THR A 455 22.66 22.72 -1.73
C THR A 455 22.99 21.78 -2.87
N ARG A 456 21.99 21.05 -3.41
CA ARG A 456 22.20 20.06 -4.46
C ARG A 456 21.01 20.02 -5.43
N PHE A 457 21.31 20.15 -6.72
CA PHE A 457 20.36 20.00 -7.81
C PHE A 457 20.84 18.88 -8.75
N GLU A 458 20.02 17.84 -8.86
CA GLU A 458 20.26 16.70 -9.73
C GLU A 458 19.25 16.64 -10.88
N LEU A 459 19.79 16.41 -12.08
CA LEU A 459 19.01 16.21 -13.29
C LEU A 459 19.58 14.98 -14.03
N ARG A 460 18.88 13.85 -13.92
CA ARG A 460 19.30 12.53 -14.42
C ARG A 460 18.42 12.10 -15.59
N GLU A 461 18.96 11.19 -16.40
CA GLU A 461 18.27 10.57 -17.56
C GLU A 461 17.79 11.54 -18.66
N CYS A 462 17.94 12.86 -18.51
CA CYS A 462 17.49 13.85 -19.51
C CYS A 462 18.32 13.86 -20.82
N HIS A 463 18.02 12.91 -21.70
CA HIS A 463 18.65 12.72 -23.01
C HIS A 463 18.20 13.75 -24.06
N MET A 464 17.08 14.44 -23.84
CA MET A 464 16.52 15.43 -24.78
C MET A 464 17.03 16.87 -24.58
N ILE A 465 17.88 17.13 -23.58
CA ILE A 465 18.51 18.44 -23.37
C ILE A 465 19.62 18.65 -24.42
N GLY A 466 19.64 19.82 -25.06
CA GLY A 466 20.62 20.24 -26.05
C GLY A 466 21.51 21.40 -25.58
N ASP A 467 22.18 22.04 -26.54
CA ASP A 467 23.15 23.12 -26.28
C ASP A 467 22.52 24.32 -25.53
N VAL A 468 21.23 24.60 -25.73
CA VAL A 468 20.55 25.77 -25.12
C VAL A 468 20.18 25.50 -23.66
N GLY A 469 19.66 24.31 -23.34
CA GLY A 469 19.36 23.90 -21.97
C GLY A 469 20.63 23.77 -21.14
N VAL A 470 21.70 23.21 -21.73
CA VAL A 470 23.04 23.20 -21.10
C VAL A 470 23.56 24.61 -20.86
N ALA A 471 23.36 25.55 -21.78
CA ALA A 471 23.73 26.96 -21.56
C ALA A 471 22.95 27.59 -20.38
N ALA A 472 21.66 27.30 -20.25
CA ALA A 472 20.82 27.79 -19.16
C ALA A 472 21.24 27.20 -17.80
N LEU A 473 21.48 25.89 -17.74
CA LEU A 473 22.00 25.20 -16.55
C LEU A 473 23.39 25.74 -16.15
N ALA A 474 24.26 26.02 -17.13
CA ALA A 474 25.60 26.58 -16.87
C ALA A 474 25.54 28.02 -16.36
N ALA A 475 24.62 28.84 -16.90
CA ALA A 475 24.39 30.18 -16.39
C ALA A 475 23.85 30.16 -14.95
N ALA A 476 22.95 29.21 -14.64
CA ALA A 476 22.41 29.05 -13.29
C ALA A 476 23.47 28.57 -12.28
N SER A 477 24.35 27.63 -12.64
CA SER A 477 25.41 27.17 -11.73
C SER A 477 26.45 28.26 -11.42
N LEU A 478 26.74 29.15 -12.38
CA LEU A 478 27.55 30.35 -12.13
C LEU A 478 26.83 31.40 -11.25
N ALA A 479 25.50 31.51 -11.37
CA ALA A 479 24.69 32.45 -10.60
C ALA A 479 24.32 31.94 -9.19
N ALA A 480 24.37 30.62 -8.99
CA ALA A 480 24.08 29.93 -7.72
C ALA A 480 25.26 29.06 -7.26
N PRO A 481 26.42 29.65 -6.93
CA PRO A 481 27.63 28.91 -6.51
C PRO A 481 27.50 28.19 -5.15
N TRP A 482 26.35 28.33 -4.47
CA TRP A 482 26.01 27.59 -3.26
C TRP A 482 25.31 26.24 -3.55
N VAL A 483 25.00 25.94 -4.81
CA VAL A 483 24.33 24.72 -5.28
C VAL A 483 25.33 23.84 -6.04
N GLU A 484 25.41 22.57 -5.67
CA GLU A 484 26.04 21.52 -6.46
C GLU A 484 25.13 21.13 -7.64
N PHE A 485 25.61 21.28 -8.88
CA PHE A 485 24.90 20.85 -10.09
C PHE A 485 25.46 19.49 -10.55
N ALA A 486 24.77 18.40 -10.21
CA ALA A 486 25.15 17.04 -10.58
C ALA A 486 24.25 16.53 -11.71
N MET A 487 24.82 16.37 -12.90
CA MET A 487 24.06 16.18 -14.15
C MET A 487 24.33 14.81 -14.76
N GLY A 488 23.29 14.23 -15.37
CA GLY A 488 23.39 12.98 -16.13
C GLY A 488 24.44 13.02 -17.25
N GLN A 489 24.92 11.83 -17.65
CA GLN A 489 26.08 11.68 -18.52
C GLN A 489 26.00 12.50 -19.83
N HIS A 490 24.82 12.54 -20.48
CA HIS A 490 24.58 13.29 -21.71
C HIS A 490 24.76 14.80 -21.56
N VAL A 491 24.12 15.40 -20.55
CA VAL A 491 24.23 16.84 -20.19
C VAL A 491 25.69 17.18 -19.86
N SER A 492 26.35 16.32 -19.08
CA SER A 492 27.77 16.44 -18.73
C SER A 492 28.71 16.41 -19.94
N GLN A 493 28.47 15.51 -20.91
CA GLN A 493 29.24 15.44 -22.16
C GLN A 493 28.99 16.66 -23.07
N LEU A 494 27.76 17.17 -23.15
CA LEU A 494 27.45 18.41 -23.85
C LEU A 494 28.18 19.60 -23.21
N ALA A 495 28.10 19.74 -21.88
CA ALA A 495 28.78 20.80 -21.15
C ALA A 495 30.30 20.80 -21.42
N HIS A 496 30.96 19.64 -21.36
CA HIS A 496 32.39 19.53 -21.68
C HIS A 496 32.70 19.93 -23.13
N ARG A 497 31.89 19.52 -24.12
CA ARG A 497 32.06 19.94 -25.53
C ARG A 497 31.90 21.46 -25.71
N LEU A 498 30.97 22.06 -24.98
CA LEU A 498 30.67 23.50 -25.06
C LEU A 498 31.67 24.35 -24.27
N ASN A 499 32.33 23.79 -23.26
CA ASN A 499 33.34 24.49 -22.45
C ASN A 499 34.50 25.06 -23.29
N HIS A 500 34.93 24.34 -24.34
CA HIS A 500 35.92 24.81 -25.31
C HIS A 500 35.42 26.00 -26.15
N LYS A 501 34.11 26.12 -26.39
CA LYS A 501 33.50 27.25 -27.12
C LYS A 501 33.20 28.45 -26.21
N TRP A 502 32.97 28.22 -24.91
CA TRP A 502 32.52 29.25 -23.96
C TRP A 502 33.59 29.74 -22.97
N GLY A 503 34.79 29.15 -22.98
CA GLY A 503 35.95 29.62 -22.23
C GLY A 503 35.88 29.34 -20.73
N ASN A 504 35.90 28.06 -20.34
CA ASN A 504 35.93 27.59 -18.95
C ASN A 504 34.70 27.94 -18.08
N ARG A 505 33.56 28.29 -18.70
CA ARG A 505 32.33 28.65 -17.98
C ARG A 505 31.55 27.47 -17.38
N THR A 506 31.93 26.21 -17.64
CA THR A 506 31.19 25.02 -17.19
C THR A 506 31.84 24.28 -16.02
N GLN A 507 32.74 24.91 -15.26
CA GLN A 507 33.49 24.27 -14.15
C GLN A 507 32.62 23.84 -12.96
N GLY A 508 31.35 24.26 -12.88
CA GLY A 508 30.42 23.93 -11.78
C GLY A 508 29.61 22.65 -11.95
N PHE A 509 29.78 21.90 -13.04
CA PHE A 509 29.09 20.61 -13.24
C PHE A 509 29.93 19.44 -12.74
N ILE A 510 29.34 18.62 -11.89
CA ILE A 510 29.92 17.33 -11.51
C ILE A 510 29.36 16.24 -12.41
N ILE A 511 30.28 15.48 -13.01
CA ILE A 511 29.99 14.26 -13.78
C ILE A 511 30.02 13.10 -12.78
N ASP A 512 28.85 12.61 -12.38
CA ASP A 512 28.80 11.30 -11.71
C ASP A 512 29.01 10.18 -12.74
N PHE A 513 29.78 9.20 -12.34
CA PHE A 513 30.09 7.98 -13.09
C PHE A 513 29.56 6.77 -12.30
N GLU A 514 28.24 6.61 -12.27
CA GLU A 514 27.55 5.37 -11.87
C GLU A 514 26.57 4.94 -12.96
#